data_AF-A0A1S3MLB2-F1
#
_entry.id   AF-A0A1S3MLB2-F1
#
_cell.length_a   1.000
_cell.length_b   1.000
_cell.length_c   1.000
_cell.angle_alpha   90.00
_cell.angle_beta   90.00
_cell.angle_gamma   90.00
#
_symmetry.space_group_name_H-M   'P 1'
#
loop_
_entity.id
_entity.type
_entity.pdbx_description
1 polymer ?
#
loop_
_entity_poly.entity_id
_entity_poly.type
_entity_poly.pdbx_seq_one_letter_code
_entity_poly.pdbx_strand_id
1 'polypeptide(L)'
;MENLGIVFEFSPWVLKICPEDGLKIFTEDLTEVESLPRDKVLNFLKEGFKELAVPYLEHIIHVWEETGPEFHNVLIQMYLERVQGLMKQYLNSLPEGVPAVAAGKEEGDLGEFRNKLVCFLEVSTSYEPGRLISDFPFDGLLEERALLLGRMGKHEQALFIYVHVLKDTHMAKEYCHRHYDTDTDRNKDVYLSLLRMYLSPPDVHCLGPIKMELSEPQANLKAALHVLELHHSKLNTTKAINLLPANTQIREIRVFLESVLEEKAQRKRFDQVLKSLLQAEFLRVQEERIFHQQVKCIITEEKTCRVCKKKIGNSAFARYPNGVVVHYFCCKDRAVCPTEQ
;
A
#
# COMPACT_ATOMS: atom_id res chain seq x y z
N MET A 1 30.70 -7.80 20.86
CA MET A 1 30.98 -6.35 21.05
C MET A 1 32.46 -6.04 21.25
N GLU A 2 33.23 -6.87 21.97
CA GLU A 2 34.67 -6.62 22.22
C GLU A 2 35.53 -6.52 20.95
N ASN A 3 35.13 -7.18 19.85
CA ASN A 3 35.90 -7.17 18.60
C ASN A 3 35.56 -6.00 17.65
N LEU A 4 34.49 -5.24 17.88
CA LEU A 4 34.07 -4.17 16.96
C LEU A 4 35.09 -3.02 16.91
N GLY A 5 35.67 -2.67 18.06
CA GLY A 5 36.71 -1.64 18.14
C GLY A 5 37.95 -2.01 17.32
N ILE A 6 38.34 -3.28 17.35
CA ILE A 6 39.47 -3.81 16.57
C ILE A 6 39.14 -3.75 15.07
N VAL A 7 37.92 -4.14 14.66
CA VAL A 7 37.50 -4.05 13.26
C VAL A 7 37.55 -2.59 12.76
N PHE A 8 37.08 -1.63 13.54
CA PHE A 8 37.14 -0.21 13.18
C PHE A 8 38.57 0.36 13.19
N GLU A 9 39.47 -0.20 13.99
CA GLU A 9 40.88 0.22 14.03
C GLU A 9 41.65 -0.23 12.78
N PHE A 10 41.43 -1.47 12.32
CA PHE A 10 42.21 -2.07 11.23
C PHE A 10 41.54 -2.02 9.85
N SER A 11 40.21 -1.86 9.75
CA SER A 11 39.52 -1.70 8.47
C SER A 11 39.88 -0.44 7.65
N PRO A 12 40.24 0.73 8.23
CA PRO A 12 40.46 1.95 7.45
C PRO A 12 41.54 1.84 6.38
N TRP A 13 42.60 1.08 6.61
CA TRP A 13 43.67 0.90 5.63
C TRP A 13 43.17 0.11 4.40
N VAL A 14 42.37 -0.94 4.61
CA VAL A 14 41.78 -1.75 3.53
C VAL A 14 40.79 -0.91 2.73
N LEU A 15 39.90 -0.19 3.42
CA LEU A 15 38.88 0.67 2.80
C LEU A 15 39.49 1.79 1.92
N LYS A 16 40.70 2.25 2.25
CA LYS A 16 41.42 3.26 1.44
C LYS A 16 42.05 2.69 0.18
N ILE A 17 42.52 1.45 0.22
CA ILE A 17 43.25 0.82 -0.90
C ILE A 17 42.28 0.13 -1.85
N CYS A 18 41.32 -0.63 -1.32
CA CYS A 18 40.32 -1.36 -2.07
C CYS A 18 38.94 -1.12 -1.44
N PRO A 19 38.23 -0.05 -1.83
CA PRO A 19 36.95 0.31 -1.21
C PRO A 19 35.87 -0.78 -1.35
N GLU A 20 35.75 -1.39 -2.53
CA GLU A 20 34.73 -2.43 -2.80
C GLU A 20 34.97 -3.71 -2.00
N ASP A 21 36.18 -4.28 -2.07
CA ASP A 21 36.53 -5.47 -1.29
C ASP A 21 36.62 -5.18 0.21
N GLY A 22 37.03 -3.96 0.58
CA GLY A 22 37.06 -3.52 1.97
C GLY A 22 35.66 -3.45 2.58
N LEU A 23 34.64 -3.13 1.79
CA LEU A 23 33.26 -3.12 2.27
C LEU A 23 32.77 -4.51 2.69
N LYS A 24 33.30 -5.59 2.10
CA LYS A 24 32.96 -6.97 2.48
C LYS A 24 33.24 -7.28 3.94
N ILE A 25 34.16 -6.56 4.58
CA ILE A 25 34.37 -6.65 6.04
C ILE A 25 33.06 -6.44 6.82
N PHE A 26 32.14 -5.66 6.26
CA PHE A 26 30.85 -5.31 6.86
C PHE A 26 29.62 -5.90 6.15
N THR A 27 29.80 -6.55 4.99
CA THR A 27 28.68 -7.04 4.15
C THR A 27 28.85 -8.49 3.70
N GLU A 28 29.84 -9.22 4.19
CA GLU A 28 29.99 -10.64 3.88
C GLU A 28 28.89 -11.47 4.55
N ASP A 29 28.46 -12.55 3.89
CA ASP A 29 27.42 -13.48 4.38
C ASP A 29 27.97 -14.41 5.47
N LEU A 30 28.48 -13.82 6.55
CA LEU A 30 28.98 -14.49 7.74
C LEU A 30 28.14 -14.08 8.95
N THR A 31 27.81 -15.06 9.81
CA THR A 31 26.98 -14.83 11.00
C THR A 31 27.55 -13.75 11.93
N GLU A 32 28.88 -13.66 12.01
CA GLU A 32 29.60 -12.70 12.81
C GLU A 32 29.43 -11.28 12.26
N VAL A 33 29.41 -11.14 10.93
CA VAL A 33 29.26 -9.86 10.22
C VAL A 33 27.81 -9.38 10.29
N GLU A 34 26.84 -10.29 10.07
CA GLU A 34 25.41 -9.99 10.24
C GLU A 34 25.05 -9.56 11.67
N SER A 35 25.77 -10.09 12.66
CA SER A 35 25.58 -9.75 14.09
C SER A 35 26.16 -8.39 14.49
N LEU A 36 26.90 -7.71 13.60
CA LEU A 36 27.48 -6.41 13.91
C LEU A 36 26.37 -5.35 14.06
N PRO A 37 26.53 -4.41 15.01
CA PRO A 37 25.58 -3.31 15.19
C PRO A 37 25.61 -2.39 13.96
N ARG A 38 24.57 -2.52 13.12
CA ARG A 38 24.42 -1.84 11.81
C ARG A 38 24.48 -0.30 11.93
N ASP A 39 23.95 0.25 13.02
CA ASP A 39 24.00 1.67 13.35
C ASP A 39 25.43 2.18 13.55
N LYS A 40 26.27 1.42 14.26
CA LYS A 40 27.66 1.79 14.53
C LYS A 40 28.52 1.67 13.28
N VAL A 41 28.31 0.62 12.48
CA VAL A 41 29.00 0.42 11.20
C VAL A 41 28.65 1.56 10.24
N LEU A 42 27.36 1.91 10.14
CA LEU A 42 26.91 3.03 9.31
C LEU A 42 27.55 4.35 9.74
N ASN A 43 27.59 4.66 11.04
CA ASN A 43 28.21 5.88 11.54
C ASN A 43 29.72 5.93 11.23
N PHE A 44 30.43 4.82 11.43
CA PHE A 44 31.83 4.69 11.07
C PHE A 44 32.08 4.97 9.57
N LEU A 45 31.26 4.38 8.69
CA LEU A 45 31.36 4.61 7.25
C LEU A 45 31.00 6.06 6.88
N LYS A 46 29.99 6.66 7.51
CA LYS A 46 29.62 8.06 7.25
C LYS A 46 30.71 9.06 7.63
N GLU A 47 31.42 8.81 8.73
CA GLU A 47 32.48 9.71 9.21
C GLU A 47 33.79 9.60 8.41
N GLY A 48 34.19 8.37 8.03
CA GLY A 48 35.48 8.13 7.40
C GLY A 48 35.44 7.86 5.89
N PHE A 49 34.34 7.31 5.38
CA PHE A 49 34.25 6.67 4.06
C PHE A 49 32.87 6.88 3.42
N LYS A 50 32.43 8.13 3.29
CA LYS A 50 31.07 8.48 2.86
C LYS A 50 30.60 7.78 1.59
N GLU A 51 31.49 7.58 0.62
CA GLU A 51 31.20 6.88 -0.64
C GLU A 51 30.79 5.41 -0.45
N LEU A 52 31.23 4.76 0.65
CA LEU A 52 30.91 3.37 0.99
C LEU A 52 29.62 3.22 1.81
N ALA A 53 29.10 4.31 2.38
CA ALA A 53 27.88 4.25 3.17
C ALA A 53 26.63 3.97 2.30
N VAL A 54 26.60 4.43 1.04
CA VAL A 54 25.50 4.08 0.11
C VAL A 54 25.51 2.59 -0.25
N PRO A 55 26.61 2.00 -0.76
CA PRO A 55 26.67 0.56 -1.03
C PRO A 55 26.38 -0.31 0.19
N TYR A 56 26.83 0.10 1.39
CA TYR A 56 26.49 -0.58 2.64
C TYR A 56 24.98 -0.59 2.89
N LEU A 57 24.34 0.59 2.80
CA LEU A 57 22.89 0.74 3.00
C LEU A 57 22.08 -0.03 1.94
N GLU A 58 22.50 0.02 0.67
CA GLU A 58 21.89 -0.77 -0.40
C GLU A 58 21.97 -2.28 -0.10
N HIS A 59 23.11 -2.75 0.41
CA HIS A 59 23.28 -4.15 0.78
C HIS A 59 22.37 -4.54 1.95
N ILE A 60 22.39 -3.82 3.06
CA ILE A 60 21.56 -4.20 4.21
C ILE A 60 20.05 -4.12 3.91
N ILE A 61 19.61 -3.20 3.05
CA ILE A 61 18.20 -3.04 2.71
C ILE A 61 17.75 -4.07 1.67
N HIS A 62 18.52 -4.31 0.61
CA HIS A 62 18.10 -5.19 -0.48
C HIS A 62 18.49 -6.66 -0.29
N VAL A 63 19.61 -6.95 0.39
CA VAL A 63 20.11 -8.31 0.58
C VAL A 63 19.68 -8.85 1.94
N TRP A 64 19.85 -8.07 3.00
CA TRP A 64 19.47 -8.48 4.35
C TRP A 64 18.04 -8.08 4.74
N GLU A 65 17.27 -7.52 3.80
CA GLU A 65 15.86 -7.14 3.96
C GLU A 65 15.59 -6.32 5.24
N GLU A 66 16.52 -5.43 5.60
CA GLU A 66 16.33 -4.53 6.73
C GLU A 66 15.08 -3.68 6.52
N THR A 67 14.27 -3.53 7.58
CA THR A 67 12.99 -2.81 7.56
C THR A 67 12.98 -1.61 8.51
N GLY A 68 14.09 -1.36 9.22
CA GLY A 68 14.24 -0.23 10.12
C GLY A 68 14.13 1.12 9.39
N PRO A 69 13.21 2.02 9.78
CA PRO A 69 12.97 3.29 9.08
C PRO A 69 14.22 4.18 9.00
N GLU A 70 15.07 4.14 10.03
CA GLU A 70 16.26 4.98 10.12
C GLU A 70 17.26 4.68 8.99
N PHE A 71 17.43 3.42 8.58
CA PHE A 71 18.34 3.06 7.49
C PHE A 71 17.82 3.52 6.13
N HIS A 72 16.50 3.37 5.89
CA HIS A 72 15.87 3.83 4.65
C HIS A 72 15.88 5.37 4.57
N ASN A 73 15.63 6.06 5.68
CA ASN A 73 15.71 7.51 5.76
C ASN A 73 17.13 8.01 5.43
N VAL A 74 18.16 7.39 6.02
CA VAL A 74 19.55 7.77 5.74
C VAL A 74 19.94 7.49 4.29
N LEU A 75 19.51 6.37 3.70
CA LEU A 75 19.78 6.08 2.29
C LEU A 75 19.16 7.15 1.37
N ILE A 76 17.90 7.54 1.63
CA ILE A 76 17.22 8.61 0.89
C ILE A 76 17.98 9.93 1.04
N GLN A 77 18.43 10.29 2.24
CA GLN A 77 19.19 11.51 2.47
C GLN A 77 20.53 11.51 1.72
N MET A 78 21.23 10.37 1.69
CA MET A 78 22.50 10.24 0.96
C MET A 78 22.30 10.35 -0.55
N TYR A 79 21.27 9.70 -1.11
CA TYR A 79 20.92 9.89 -2.52
C TYR A 79 20.53 11.34 -2.82
N LEU A 80 19.69 11.94 -1.98
CA LEU A 80 19.26 13.31 -2.12
C LEU A 80 20.43 14.29 -2.12
N GLU A 81 21.37 14.14 -1.19
CA GLU A 81 22.56 15.01 -1.12
C GLU A 81 23.41 14.90 -2.39
N ARG A 82 23.64 13.68 -2.89
CA ARG A 82 24.38 13.43 -4.13
C ARG A 82 23.66 14.05 -5.33
N VAL A 83 22.35 13.81 -5.46
CA VAL A 83 21.51 14.35 -6.54
C VAL A 83 21.48 15.88 -6.48
N GLN A 84 21.30 16.50 -5.32
CA GLN A 84 21.32 17.97 -5.18
C GLN A 84 22.67 18.57 -5.58
N GLY A 85 23.79 17.91 -5.24
CA GLY A 85 25.13 18.33 -5.64
C GLY A 85 25.32 18.29 -7.16
N LEU A 86 24.97 17.17 -7.79
CA LEU A 86 25.08 16.97 -9.24
C LEU A 86 24.08 17.84 -10.02
N MET A 87 22.86 18.02 -9.50
CA MET A 87 21.82 18.82 -10.12
C MET A 87 22.22 20.30 -10.21
N LYS A 88 22.91 20.85 -9.21
CA LYS A 88 23.46 22.22 -9.27
C LYS A 88 24.46 22.38 -10.42
N GLN A 89 25.32 21.38 -10.63
CA GLN A 89 26.30 21.40 -11.73
C GLN A 89 25.60 21.28 -13.09
N TYR A 90 24.63 20.37 -13.18
CA TYR A 90 23.83 20.14 -14.38
C TYR A 90 23.05 21.40 -14.79
N LEU A 91 22.32 22.03 -13.86
CA LEU A 91 21.57 23.25 -14.13
C LEU A 91 22.47 24.41 -14.60
N ASN A 92 23.69 24.53 -14.04
CA ASN A 92 24.66 25.54 -14.49
C ASN A 92 25.24 25.25 -15.88
N SER A 93 25.22 23.99 -16.33
CA SER A 93 25.70 23.57 -17.65
C SER A 93 24.65 23.71 -18.75
N LEU A 94 23.37 23.85 -18.39
CA LEU A 94 22.28 23.97 -19.34
C LEU A 94 22.28 25.35 -20.02
N PRO A 95 22.04 25.41 -21.35
CA PRO A 95 21.79 26.67 -22.03
C PRO A 95 20.55 27.38 -21.46
N GLU A 96 20.58 28.71 -21.42
CA GLU A 96 19.44 29.51 -21.00
C GLU A 96 18.17 29.17 -21.80
N GLY A 97 17.08 28.88 -21.09
CA GLY A 97 15.78 28.59 -21.69
C GLY A 97 15.52 27.12 -22.05
N VAL A 98 16.49 26.22 -21.87
CA VAL A 98 16.27 24.77 -22.04
C VAL A 98 15.76 24.17 -20.72
N PRO A 99 14.57 23.54 -20.69
CA PRO A 99 14.08 22.88 -19.50
C PRO A 99 14.93 21.63 -19.18
N ALA A 100 15.09 21.33 -17.89
CA ALA A 100 15.70 20.09 -17.47
C ALA A 100 14.92 18.87 -17.99
N VAL A 101 15.63 17.77 -18.25
CA VAL A 101 15.02 16.49 -18.64
C VAL A 101 14.28 15.90 -17.43
N ALA A 102 13.30 15.04 -17.68
CA ALA A 102 12.55 14.31 -16.64
C ALA A 102 13.48 13.53 -15.69
N ALA A 103 13.03 13.31 -14.46
CA ALA A 103 13.82 12.65 -13.42
C ALA A 103 14.35 11.27 -13.86
N GLY A 104 15.65 11.04 -13.66
CA GLY A 104 16.32 9.77 -13.93
C GLY A 104 16.69 9.55 -15.40
N LYS A 105 16.44 10.53 -16.28
CA LYS A 105 16.84 10.51 -17.70
C LYS A 105 18.01 11.43 -18.01
N GLU A 106 18.59 12.05 -16.99
CA GLU A 106 19.84 12.79 -17.13
C GLU A 106 21.00 11.84 -17.45
N GLU A 107 22.00 12.35 -18.16
CA GLU A 107 23.17 11.55 -18.51
C GLU A 107 24.15 11.44 -17.32
N GLY A 108 24.85 10.31 -17.25
CA GLY A 108 25.89 10.02 -16.24
C GLY A 108 25.35 9.81 -14.82
N ASP A 109 26.22 10.03 -13.82
CA ASP A 109 25.93 9.80 -12.40
C ASP A 109 24.62 10.44 -11.93
N LEU A 110 24.24 11.61 -12.47
CA LEU A 110 23.02 12.30 -12.05
C LEU A 110 21.78 11.44 -12.34
N GLY A 111 21.65 10.92 -13.56
CA GLY A 111 20.52 10.07 -13.94
C GLY A 111 20.49 8.78 -13.13
N GLU A 112 21.65 8.15 -12.92
CA GLU A 112 21.77 6.92 -12.14
C GLU A 112 21.31 7.11 -10.69
N PHE A 113 21.86 8.10 -9.98
CA PHE A 113 21.48 8.36 -8.59
C PHE A 113 20.06 8.89 -8.45
N ARG A 114 19.59 9.71 -9.41
CA ARG A 114 18.21 10.23 -9.40
C ARG A 114 17.19 9.11 -9.67
N ASN A 115 17.50 8.19 -10.58
CA ASN A 115 16.67 7.01 -10.81
C ASN A 115 16.64 6.09 -9.58
N LYS A 116 17.80 5.80 -8.97
CA LYS A 116 17.86 5.07 -7.69
C LYS A 116 17.00 5.71 -6.61
N LEU A 117 17.05 7.05 -6.47
CA LEU A 117 16.21 7.78 -5.52
C LEU A 117 14.72 7.62 -5.81
N VAL A 118 14.29 7.85 -7.05
CA VAL A 118 12.89 7.72 -7.48
C VAL A 118 12.39 6.29 -7.25
N CYS A 119 13.10 5.28 -7.76
CA CYS A 119 12.74 3.88 -7.55
C CYS A 119 12.67 3.52 -6.07
N PHE A 120 13.60 4.00 -5.26
CA PHE A 120 13.60 3.70 -3.83
C PHE A 120 12.40 4.34 -3.12
N LEU A 121 12.04 5.59 -3.42
CA LEU A 121 10.83 6.23 -2.89
C LEU A 121 9.54 5.48 -3.29
N GLU A 122 9.53 4.88 -4.47
CA GLU A 122 8.39 4.11 -4.98
C GLU A 122 8.28 2.71 -4.37
N VAL A 123 9.40 2.00 -4.22
CA VAL A 123 9.41 0.59 -3.78
C VAL A 123 9.41 0.47 -2.25
N SER A 124 10.22 1.29 -1.58
CA SER A 124 10.42 1.20 -0.13
C SER A 124 9.17 1.65 0.64
N THR A 125 8.69 0.84 1.58
CA THR A 125 7.56 1.20 2.46
C THR A 125 7.99 1.56 3.88
N SER A 126 9.25 1.37 4.21
CA SER A 126 9.76 1.44 5.59
C SER A 126 10.20 2.85 6.01
N TYR A 127 10.41 3.78 5.08
CA TYR A 127 10.88 5.13 5.41
C TYR A 127 9.77 6.01 5.99
N GLU A 128 10.14 7.10 6.66
CA GLU A 128 9.21 8.06 7.27
C GLU A 128 9.16 9.38 6.48
N PRO A 129 8.16 9.59 5.60
CA PRO A 129 8.12 10.76 4.71
C PRO A 129 8.09 12.09 5.46
N GLY A 130 7.48 12.12 6.65
CA GLY A 130 7.34 13.33 7.47
C GLY A 130 8.67 13.89 7.98
N ARG A 131 9.70 13.05 8.15
CA ARG A 131 11.05 13.49 8.52
C ARG A 131 11.85 14.01 7.33
N LEU A 132 11.55 13.49 6.14
CA LEU A 132 12.34 13.76 4.93
C LEU A 132 11.83 14.98 4.15
N ILE A 133 10.53 15.32 4.23
CA ILE A 133 9.91 16.36 3.39
C ILE A 133 10.55 17.76 3.51
N SER A 134 11.22 18.05 4.63
CA SER A 134 11.97 19.29 4.85
C SER A 134 13.27 19.36 4.04
N ASP A 135 13.86 18.21 3.74
CA ASP A 135 15.15 18.10 3.05
C ASP A 135 14.98 18.31 1.54
N PHE A 136 13.76 18.12 1.03
CA PHE A 136 13.41 18.28 -0.38
C PHE A 136 13.05 19.74 -0.70
N PRO A 137 13.72 20.37 -1.67
CA PRO A 137 13.49 21.77 -2.03
C PRO A 137 12.07 21.99 -2.57
N PHE A 138 11.59 23.24 -2.46
CA PHE A 138 10.27 23.64 -2.98
C PHE A 138 10.31 23.99 -4.47
N ASP A 139 11.49 24.28 -5.00
CA ASP A 139 11.78 24.77 -6.35
C ASP A 139 12.63 23.79 -7.17
N GLY A 140 12.81 22.56 -6.69
CA GLY A 140 13.56 21.51 -7.37
C GLY A 140 13.11 20.12 -6.93
N LEU A 141 13.51 19.08 -7.67
CA LEU A 141 13.20 17.68 -7.34
C LEU A 141 11.70 17.44 -7.08
N LEU A 142 10.89 18.04 -7.95
CA LEU A 142 9.44 18.12 -7.80
C LEU A 142 8.76 16.74 -7.88
N GLU A 143 9.27 15.85 -8.73
CA GLU A 143 8.76 14.49 -8.87
C GLU A 143 8.95 13.69 -7.57
N GLU A 144 10.15 13.75 -7.00
CA GLU A 144 10.50 13.08 -5.74
C GLU A 144 9.70 13.65 -4.57
N ARG A 145 9.52 14.98 -4.54
CA ARG A 145 8.65 15.65 -3.57
C ARG A 145 7.20 15.20 -3.71
N ALA A 146 6.68 15.04 -4.93
CA ALA A 146 5.32 14.56 -5.17
C ALA A 146 5.13 13.11 -4.69
N LEU A 147 6.13 12.24 -4.87
CA LEU A 147 6.12 10.88 -4.32
C LEU A 147 6.05 10.87 -2.79
N LEU A 148 6.85 11.70 -2.11
CA LEU A 148 6.78 11.85 -0.66
C LEU A 148 5.42 12.35 -0.18
N LEU A 149 4.85 13.36 -0.84
CA LEU A 149 3.53 13.89 -0.53
C LEU A 149 2.44 12.83 -0.72
N GLY A 150 2.54 12.01 -1.76
CA GLY A 150 1.62 10.90 -1.98
C GLY A 150 1.66 9.85 -0.87
N ARG A 151 2.86 9.52 -0.39
CA ARG A 151 3.06 8.62 0.77
C ARG A 151 2.52 9.19 2.07
N MET A 152 2.55 10.51 2.25
CA MET A 152 1.89 11.19 3.38
C MET A 152 0.35 11.24 3.25
N GLY A 153 -0.21 10.79 2.14
CA GLY A 153 -1.63 10.93 1.81
C GLY A 153 -2.04 12.36 1.43
N LYS A 154 -1.07 13.24 1.12
CA LYS A 154 -1.31 14.62 0.69
C LYS A 154 -1.51 14.67 -0.83
N HIS A 155 -2.51 13.93 -1.33
CA HIS A 155 -2.69 13.74 -2.77
C HIS A 155 -2.98 15.03 -3.54
N GLU A 156 -3.68 16.00 -2.95
CA GLU A 156 -3.95 17.29 -3.60
C GLU A 156 -2.65 18.04 -3.90
N GLN A 157 -1.67 18.03 -2.97
CA GLN A 157 -0.37 18.69 -3.18
C GLN A 157 0.47 17.94 -4.23
N ALA A 158 0.50 16.61 -4.19
CA ALA A 158 1.21 15.81 -5.19
C ALA A 158 0.63 16.01 -6.60
N LEU A 159 -0.70 15.98 -6.73
CA LEU A 159 -1.38 16.20 -8.01
C LEU A 159 -1.23 17.63 -8.51
N PHE A 160 -1.18 18.62 -7.62
CA PHE A 160 -0.88 19.99 -8.00
C PHE A 160 0.50 20.09 -8.67
N ILE A 161 1.52 19.40 -8.13
CA ILE A 161 2.85 19.34 -8.74
C ILE A 161 2.76 18.76 -10.15
N TYR A 162 2.15 17.59 -10.33
CA TYR A 162 2.07 16.96 -11.66
C TYR A 162 1.25 17.78 -12.67
N VAL A 163 0.11 18.33 -12.26
CA VAL A 163 -0.84 19.00 -13.17
C VAL A 163 -0.43 20.43 -13.49
N HIS A 164 -0.03 21.22 -12.49
CA HIS A 164 0.15 22.67 -12.64
C HIS A 164 1.61 23.08 -12.73
N VAL A 165 2.51 22.38 -12.03
CA VAL A 165 3.94 22.71 -12.05
C VAL A 165 4.66 22.00 -13.18
N LEU A 166 4.55 20.67 -13.26
CA LEU A 166 5.16 19.85 -14.31
C LEU A 166 4.36 19.85 -15.61
N LYS A 167 3.06 20.21 -15.55
CA LYS A 167 2.12 20.20 -16.68
C LYS A 167 2.05 18.84 -17.40
N ASP A 168 2.31 17.75 -16.68
CA ASP A 168 2.31 16.39 -17.20
C ASP A 168 1.04 15.64 -16.76
N THR A 169 0.06 15.64 -17.67
CA THR A 169 -1.21 14.93 -17.45
C THR A 169 -1.06 13.41 -17.42
N HIS A 170 -0.02 12.85 -18.03
CA HIS A 170 0.23 11.41 -18.03
C HIS A 170 0.73 10.98 -16.65
N MET A 171 1.72 11.67 -16.11
CA MET A 171 2.24 11.42 -14.76
C MET A 171 1.18 11.59 -13.68
N ALA A 172 0.30 12.60 -13.81
CA ALA A 172 -0.84 12.78 -12.91
C ALA A 172 -1.81 11.58 -12.92
N LYS A 173 -2.09 11.01 -14.10
CA LYS A 173 -2.92 9.81 -14.23
C LYS A 173 -2.22 8.59 -13.64
N GLU A 174 -0.94 8.39 -13.94
CA GLU A 174 -0.17 7.25 -13.42
C GLU A 174 -0.09 7.28 -11.90
N TYR A 175 0.11 8.47 -11.32
CA TYR A 175 0.01 8.68 -9.88
C TYR A 175 -1.36 8.24 -9.33
N CYS A 176 -2.47 8.61 -9.99
CA CYS A 176 -3.80 8.19 -9.57
C CYS A 176 -3.98 6.67 -9.64
N HIS A 177 -3.45 6.01 -10.68
CA HIS A 177 -3.55 4.56 -10.81
C HIS A 177 -2.82 3.83 -9.69
N ARG A 178 -1.63 4.30 -9.33
CA ARG A 178 -0.79 3.69 -8.28
C ARG A 178 -1.34 3.92 -6.87
N HIS A 179 -1.90 5.09 -6.60
CA HIS A 179 -2.40 5.46 -5.28
C HIS A 179 -3.90 5.21 -5.09
N TYR A 180 -4.62 4.74 -6.10
CA TYR A 180 -6.05 4.43 -5.94
C TYR A 180 -6.23 3.10 -5.22
N ASP A 181 -6.92 3.17 -4.09
CA ASP A 181 -7.28 2.01 -3.28
C ASP A 181 -8.68 2.23 -2.71
N THR A 182 -9.56 1.24 -2.89
CA THR A 182 -10.95 1.29 -2.42
C THR A 182 -11.08 1.17 -0.91
N ASP A 183 -10.11 0.54 -0.24
CA ASP A 183 -10.19 0.18 1.16
C ASP A 183 -9.70 1.30 2.08
N THR A 184 -8.84 2.18 1.57
CA THR A 184 -8.29 3.32 2.32
C THR A 184 -9.04 4.62 2.02
N ASP A 185 -9.63 5.22 3.06
CA ASP A 185 -10.52 6.40 2.97
C ASP A 185 -9.87 7.62 2.27
N ARG A 186 -8.55 7.77 2.37
CA ARG A 186 -7.79 8.85 1.71
C ARG A 186 -7.49 8.57 0.24
N ASN A 187 -7.28 7.30 -0.12
CA ASN A 187 -6.84 6.87 -1.44
C ASN A 187 -8.01 6.65 -2.42
N LYS A 188 -9.21 6.35 -1.90
CA LYS A 188 -10.41 6.16 -2.72
C LYS A 188 -10.84 7.40 -3.50
N ASP A 189 -10.49 8.59 -2.98
CA ASP A 189 -10.87 9.87 -3.58
C ASP A 189 -9.73 10.48 -4.43
N VAL A 190 -8.65 9.75 -4.75
CA VAL A 190 -7.50 10.28 -5.51
C VAL A 190 -7.90 10.80 -6.90
N TYR A 191 -8.75 10.06 -7.64
CA TYR A 191 -9.29 10.54 -8.92
C TYR A 191 -10.23 11.74 -8.75
N LEU A 192 -10.91 11.85 -7.60
CA LEU A 192 -11.72 13.02 -7.28
C LEU A 192 -10.83 14.24 -7.01
N SER A 193 -9.70 14.06 -6.32
CA SER A 193 -8.68 15.10 -6.16
C SER A 193 -8.12 15.54 -7.52
N LEU A 194 -7.86 14.61 -8.45
CA LEU A 194 -7.44 14.96 -9.81
C LEU A 194 -8.51 15.78 -10.54
N LEU A 195 -9.77 15.39 -10.42
CA LEU A 195 -10.89 16.14 -10.99
C LEU A 195 -10.97 17.56 -10.41
N ARG A 196 -10.78 17.72 -9.10
CA ARG A 196 -10.67 19.05 -8.45
C ARG A 196 -9.51 19.85 -9.00
N MET A 197 -8.33 19.25 -9.17
CA MET A 197 -7.16 19.95 -9.72
C MET A 197 -7.41 20.51 -11.12
N TYR A 198 -8.24 19.82 -11.93
CA TYR A 198 -8.62 20.32 -13.25
C TYR A 198 -9.77 21.33 -13.24
N LEU A 199 -10.75 21.22 -12.35
CA LEU A 199 -11.95 22.08 -12.37
C LEU A 199 -11.84 23.32 -11.48
N SER A 200 -11.14 23.20 -10.34
CA SER A 200 -11.02 24.24 -9.33
C SER A 200 -9.61 24.16 -8.71
N PRO A 201 -8.58 24.56 -9.46
CA PRO A 201 -7.21 24.47 -9.00
C PRO A 201 -7.02 25.30 -7.72
N PRO A 202 -6.34 24.76 -6.70
CA PRO A 202 -6.00 25.52 -5.51
C PRO A 202 -4.96 26.60 -5.83
N ASP A 203 -4.84 27.57 -4.93
CA ASP A 203 -3.82 28.62 -5.02
C ASP A 203 -2.40 28.02 -4.96
N VAL A 204 -1.45 28.65 -5.65
CA VAL A 204 -0.04 28.24 -5.76
C VAL A 204 0.63 28.13 -4.39
N HIS A 205 0.14 28.87 -3.39
CA HIS A 205 0.61 28.81 -2.01
C HIS A 205 0.33 27.47 -1.30
N CYS A 206 -0.46 26.56 -1.89
CA CYS A 206 -0.75 25.24 -1.32
C CYS A 206 0.49 24.33 -1.16
N LEU A 207 1.59 24.64 -1.86
CA LEU A 207 2.85 23.89 -1.81
C LEU A 207 3.89 24.47 -0.85
N GLY A 208 3.64 25.63 -0.24
CA GLY A 208 4.59 26.34 0.64
C GLY A 208 5.29 27.51 -0.07
N PRO A 209 6.42 28.01 0.46
CA PRO A 209 7.13 29.17 -0.08
C PRO A 209 7.89 28.79 -1.37
N ILE A 210 7.17 28.73 -2.49
CA ILE A 210 7.77 28.54 -3.81
C ILE A 210 8.42 29.85 -4.28
N LYS A 211 9.68 29.77 -4.72
CA LYS A 211 10.41 30.90 -5.33
C LYS A 211 10.36 30.91 -6.87
N MET A 212 9.66 29.97 -7.48
CA MET A 212 9.47 29.91 -8.93
C MET A 212 8.33 30.83 -9.39
N GLU A 213 8.53 31.52 -10.51
CA GLU A 213 7.47 32.21 -11.24
C GLU A 213 6.55 31.17 -11.89
N LEU A 214 5.44 30.84 -11.21
CA LEU A 214 4.44 29.91 -11.73
C LEU A 214 3.31 30.69 -12.39
N SER A 215 2.89 30.24 -13.58
CA SER A 215 1.66 30.73 -14.20
C SER A 215 0.47 30.39 -13.31
N GLU A 216 -0.52 31.28 -13.24
CA GLU A 216 -1.76 30.99 -12.52
C GLU A 216 -2.39 29.68 -13.03
N PRO A 217 -2.74 28.76 -12.14
CA PRO A 217 -3.28 27.47 -12.54
C PRO A 217 -4.66 27.65 -13.18
N GLN A 218 -4.81 27.14 -14.40
CA GLN A 218 -6.04 27.30 -15.19
C GLN A 218 -6.90 26.04 -15.13
N ALA A 219 -8.21 26.23 -15.10
CA ALA A 219 -9.15 25.13 -15.18
C ALA A 219 -9.08 24.45 -16.56
N ASN A 220 -9.03 23.11 -16.57
CA ASN A 220 -8.99 22.28 -17.75
C ASN A 220 -10.21 21.36 -17.81
N LEU A 221 -11.34 21.90 -18.27
CA LEU A 221 -12.59 21.16 -18.38
C LEU A 221 -12.45 19.92 -19.29
N LYS A 222 -11.68 20.01 -20.38
CA LYS A 222 -11.49 18.88 -21.30
C LYS A 222 -10.79 17.69 -20.63
N ALA A 223 -9.74 17.95 -19.84
CA ALA A 223 -9.07 16.90 -19.08
C ALA A 223 -9.98 16.31 -17.99
N ALA A 224 -10.76 17.16 -17.31
CA ALA A 224 -11.75 16.74 -16.32
C ALA A 224 -12.81 15.78 -16.91
N LEU A 225 -13.40 16.13 -18.06
CA LEU A 225 -14.38 15.30 -18.75
C LEU A 225 -13.79 13.94 -19.16
N HIS A 226 -12.54 13.94 -19.61
CA HIS A 226 -11.85 12.71 -20.00
C HIS A 226 -11.57 11.79 -18.80
N VAL A 227 -11.28 12.35 -17.62
CA VAL A 227 -11.17 11.58 -16.36
C VAL A 227 -12.52 10.96 -15.98
N LEU A 228 -13.63 11.70 -16.12
CA LEU A 228 -14.97 11.18 -15.86
C LEU A 228 -15.29 10.00 -16.78
N GLU A 229 -15.01 10.12 -18.07
CA GLU A 229 -15.30 9.08 -19.06
C GLU A 229 -14.49 7.79 -18.82
N LEU A 230 -13.18 7.90 -18.55
CA LEU A 230 -12.31 6.71 -18.42
C LEU A 230 -12.33 6.06 -17.03
N HIS A 231 -12.62 6.83 -15.98
CA HIS A 231 -12.45 6.38 -14.59
C HIS A 231 -13.75 6.44 -13.78
N HIS A 232 -14.90 6.34 -14.44
CA HIS A 232 -16.22 6.42 -13.81
C HIS A 232 -16.43 5.41 -12.66
N SER A 233 -15.92 4.18 -12.80
CA SER A 233 -16.05 3.10 -11.81
C SER A 233 -15.22 3.37 -10.55
N LYS A 234 -14.16 4.18 -10.68
CA LYS A 234 -13.26 4.53 -9.58
C LYS A 234 -13.65 5.84 -8.86
N LEU A 235 -14.71 6.50 -9.33
CA LEU A 235 -15.14 7.80 -8.84
C LEU A 235 -16.44 7.69 -8.05
N ASN A 236 -16.54 8.48 -6.99
CA ASN A 236 -17.84 8.70 -6.37
C ASN A 236 -18.68 9.63 -7.26
N THR A 237 -19.69 9.06 -7.93
CA THR A 237 -20.57 9.78 -8.87
C THR A 237 -21.17 11.06 -8.28
N THR A 238 -21.66 11.02 -7.03
CA THR A 238 -22.32 12.18 -6.41
C THR A 238 -21.34 13.32 -6.17
N LYS A 239 -20.15 13.00 -5.64
CA LYS A 239 -19.10 14.01 -5.44
C LYS A 239 -18.60 14.56 -6.77
N ALA A 240 -18.40 13.70 -7.79
CA ALA A 240 -17.91 14.09 -9.09
C ALA A 240 -18.88 15.07 -9.81
N ILE A 241 -20.19 14.81 -9.77
CA ILE A 241 -21.20 15.69 -10.36
C ILE A 241 -21.24 17.05 -9.63
N ASN A 242 -21.13 17.04 -8.30
CA ASN A 242 -21.13 18.28 -7.51
C ASN A 242 -19.91 19.19 -7.75
N LEU A 243 -18.82 18.65 -8.31
CA LEU A 243 -17.63 19.43 -8.66
C LEU A 243 -17.73 20.10 -10.03
N LEU A 244 -18.68 19.68 -10.87
CA LEU A 244 -18.81 20.23 -12.22
C LEU A 244 -19.30 21.69 -12.16
N PRO A 245 -18.73 22.58 -12.98
CA PRO A 245 -19.26 23.93 -13.15
C PRO A 245 -20.74 23.92 -13.55
N ALA A 246 -21.53 24.84 -12.99
CA ALA A 246 -22.98 24.91 -13.22
C ALA A 246 -23.38 25.13 -14.69
N ASN A 247 -22.46 25.60 -15.53
CA ASN A 247 -22.63 25.81 -16.97
C ASN A 247 -22.24 24.58 -17.82
N THR A 248 -21.81 23.47 -17.21
CA THR A 248 -21.46 22.24 -17.92
C THR A 248 -22.72 21.63 -18.52
N GLN A 249 -22.71 21.38 -19.83
CA GLN A 249 -23.89 20.87 -20.52
C GLN A 249 -24.03 19.37 -20.28
N ILE A 250 -25.24 18.89 -20.04
CA ILE A 250 -25.51 17.44 -19.85
C ILE A 250 -24.98 16.61 -21.04
N ARG A 251 -24.99 17.18 -22.25
CA ARG A 251 -24.44 16.54 -23.45
C ARG A 251 -22.96 16.21 -23.32
N GLU A 252 -22.18 17.02 -22.60
CA GLU A 252 -20.73 16.84 -22.42
C GLU A 252 -20.40 15.70 -21.46
N ILE A 253 -21.29 15.40 -20.53
CA ILE A 253 -21.14 14.31 -19.55
C ILE A 253 -22.02 13.09 -19.86
N ARG A 254 -22.62 13.04 -21.05
CA ARG A 254 -23.56 11.99 -21.45
C ARG A 254 -22.94 10.61 -21.32
N VAL A 255 -21.74 10.40 -21.87
CA VAL A 255 -21.04 9.10 -21.86
C VAL A 255 -20.79 8.66 -20.42
N PHE A 256 -20.29 9.57 -19.58
CA PHE A 256 -20.09 9.31 -18.15
C PHE A 256 -21.38 8.86 -17.45
N LEU A 257 -22.49 9.57 -17.66
CA LEU A 257 -23.78 9.22 -17.04
C LEU A 257 -24.32 7.87 -17.54
N GLU A 258 -24.23 7.61 -18.85
CA GLU A 258 -24.63 6.33 -19.43
C GLU A 258 -23.83 5.17 -18.83
N SER A 259 -22.50 5.29 -18.77
CA SER A 259 -21.61 4.28 -18.18
C SER A 259 -21.90 4.02 -16.70
N VAL A 260 -22.08 5.08 -15.90
CA VAL A 260 -22.40 4.93 -14.46
C VAL A 260 -23.76 4.26 -14.26
N LEU A 261 -24.78 4.67 -15.01
CA LEU A 261 -26.13 4.09 -14.90
C LEU A 261 -26.13 2.61 -15.29
N GLU A 262 -25.42 2.26 -16.36
CA GLU A 262 -25.28 0.88 -16.80
C GLU A 262 -24.58 0.03 -15.72
N GLU A 263 -23.45 0.49 -15.19
CA GLU A 263 -22.71 -0.19 -14.13
C GLU A 263 -23.57 -0.40 -12.87
N LYS A 264 -24.30 0.64 -12.43
CA LYS A 264 -25.20 0.54 -11.28
C LYS A 264 -26.36 -0.43 -11.54
N ALA A 265 -26.91 -0.43 -12.75
CA ALA A 265 -27.98 -1.36 -13.13
C ALA A 265 -27.49 -2.82 -13.18
N GLN A 266 -26.28 -3.05 -13.71
CA GLN A 266 -25.64 -4.36 -13.71
C GLN A 266 -25.36 -4.83 -12.27
N ARG A 267 -24.76 -3.98 -11.43
CA ARG A 267 -24.49 -4.29 -10.01
C ARG A 267 -25.76 -4.64 -9.25
N LYS A 268 -26.82 -3.85 -9.42
CA LYS A 268 -28.14 -4.14 -8.81
C LYS A 268 -28.67 -5.51 -9.21
N ARG A 269 -28.61 -5.88 -10.50
CA ARG A 269 -29.06 -7.19 -10.98
C ARG A 269 -28.22 -8.32 -10.38
N PHE A 270 -26.90 -8.16 -10.34
CA PHE A 270 -26.00 -9.13 -9.71
C PHE A 270 -26.32 -9.32 -8.23
N ASP A 271 -26.45 -8.22 -7.47
CA ASP A 271 -26.75 -8.27 -6.04
C ASP A 271 -28.14 -8.87 -5.75
N GLN A 272 -29.12 -8.67 -6.64
CA GLN A 272 -30.44 -9.32 -6.54
C GLN A 272 -30.35 -10.85 -6.71
N VAL A 273 -29.53 -11.33 -7.65
CA VAL A 273 -29.28 -12.76 -7.84
C VAL A 273 -28.56 -13.34 -6.63
N LEU A 274 -27.47 -12.70 -6.20
CA LEU A 274 -26.71 -13.12 -5.03
C LEU A 274 -27.58 -13.17 -3.77
N LYS A 275 -28.39 -12.14 -3.52
CA LYS A 275 -29.36 -12.12 -2.41
C LYS A 275 -30.33 -13.30 -2.50
N SER A 276 -30.85 -13.60 -3.68
CA SER A 276 -31.81 -14.69 -3.87
C SER A 276 -31.16 -16.06 -3.62
N LEU A 277 -29.90 -16.25 -4.06
CA LEU A 277 -29.13 -17.47 -3.79
C LEU A 277 -28.84 -17.65 -2.30
N LEU A 278 -28.39 -16.58 -1.62
CA LEU A 278 -28.14 -16.61 -0.18
C LEU A 278 -29.43 -16.88 0.61
N GLN A 279 -30.56 -16.31 0.16
CA GLN A 279 -31.86 -16.58 0.77
C GLN A 279 -32.29 -18.04 0.59
N ALA A 280 -32.07 -18.64 -0.59
CA ALA A 280 -32.37 -20.04 -0.84
C ALA A 280 -31.50 -20.96 0.04
N GLU A 281 -30.20 -20.66 0.16
CA GLU A 281 -29.29 -21.41 1.03
C GLU A 281 -29.69 -21.30 2.51
N PHE A 282 -30.01 -20.08 2.96
CA PHE A 282 -30.52 -19.86 4.31
C PHE A 282 -31.77 -20.70 4.59
N LEU A 283 -32.73 -20.74 3.66
CA LEU A 283 -33.95 -21.53 3.81
C LEU A 283 -33.65 -23.04 3.86
N ARG A 284 -32.72 -23.54 3.03
CA ARG A 284 -32.29 -24.94 3.06
C ARG A 284 -31.70 -25.33 4.42
N VAL A 285 -30.79 -24.52 4.94
CA VAL A 285 -30.18 -24.74 6.27
C VAL A 285 -31.23 -24.66 7.38
N GLN A 286 -32.21 -23.75 7.27
CA GLN A 286 -33.32 -23.70 8.22
C GLN A 286 -34.19 -24.95 8.18
N GLU A 287 -34.50 -25.47 6.98
CA GLU A 287 -35.24 -26.71 6.81
C GLU A 287 -34.49 -27.90 7.44
N GLU A 288 -33.20 -28.07 7.14
CA GLU A 288 -32.36 -29.10 7.76
C GLU A 288 -32.33 -28.98 9.28
N ARG A 289 -32.21 -27.76 9.81
CA ARG A 289 -32.25 -27.51 11.25
C ARG A 289 -33.58 -27.95 11.85
N ILE A 290 -34.70 -27.58 11.24
CA ILE A 290 -36.05 -28.00 11.68
C ILE A 290 -36.16 -29.52 11.60
N PHE A 291 -35.68 -30.13 10.52
CA PHE A 291 -35.70 -31.58 10.31
C PHE A 291 -34.94 -32.35 11.41
N HIS A 292 -33.82 -31.82 11.90
CA HIS A 292 -33.09 -32.41 13.01
C HIS A 292 -33.69 -32.06 14.39
N GLN A 293 -34.27 -30.87 14.56
CA GLN A 293 -34.88 -30.41 15.82
C GLN A 293 -36.24 -31.06 16.12
N GLN A 294 -37.01 -31.43 15.10
CA GLN A 294 -38.30 -32.12 15.29
C GLN A 294 -38.15 -33.49 15.96
N VAL A 295 -36.95 -34.07 15.95
CA VAL A 295 -36.72 -35.43 16.45
C VAL A 295 -36.67 -35.44 17.98
N LYS A 296 -37.83 -35.64 18.62
CA LYS A 296 -37.96 -35.77 20.07
C LYS A 296 -37.86 -37.21 20.55
N CYS A 297 -37.27 -37.40 21.74
CA CYS A 297 -37.28 -38.69 22.44
C CYS A 297 -37.99 -38.54 23.78
N ILE A 298 -39.16 -39.18 23.90
CA ILE A 298 -39.91 -39.23 25.15
C ILE A 298 -39.37 -40.40 25.99
N ILE A 299 -39.00 -40.14 27.24
CA ILE A 299 -38.61 -41.17 28.21
C ILE A 299 -39.82 -41.44 29.11
N THR A 300 -40.46 -42.59 28.89
CA THR A 300 -41.54 -43.09 29.75
C THR A 300 -40.96 -44.01 30.82
N GLU A 301 -41.73 -44.28 31.88
CA GLU A 301 -41.33 -45.17 32.97
C GLU A 301 -41.06 -46.62 32.52
N GLU A 302 -41.60 -47.01 31.36
CA GLU A 302 -41.43 -48.33 30.76
C GLU A 302 -40.23 -48.41 29.81
N LYS A 303 -39.61 -47.29 29.46
CA LYS A 303 -38.54 -47.26 28.46
C LYS A 303 -37.26 -47.89 29.01
N THR A 304 -36.78 -48.95 28.35
CA THR A 304 -35.60 -49.72 28.77
C THR A 304 -34.37 -49.42 27.92
N CYS A 305 -33.19 -49.45 28.54
CA CYS A 305 -31.92 -49.41 27.83
C CYS A 305 -31.75 -50.66 26.96
N ARG A 306 -31.36 -50.48 25.69
CA ARG A 306 -31.18 -51.60 24.75
C ARG A 306 -29.98 -52.51 25.06
N VAL A 307 -29.01 -52.04 25.85
CA VAL A 307 -27.80 -52.79 26.27
C VAL A 307 -28.06 -53.59 27.55
N CYS A 308 -28.34 -52.91 28.68
CA CYS A 308 -28.49 -53.57 29.98
C CYS A 308 -29.92 -54.07 30.28
N LYS A 309 -30.88 -53.76 29.41
CA LYS A 309 -32.31 -54.10 29.52
C LYS A 309 -33.04 -53.55 30.77
N LYS A 310 -32.39 -52.71 31.58
CA LYS A 310 -33.01 -52.03 32.73
C LYS A 310 -33.81 -50.79 32.31
N LYS A 311 -34.83 -50.42 33.09
CA LYS A 311 -35.61 -49.19 32.91
C LYS A 311 -34.73 -47.93 33.03
N ILE A 312 -34.97 -46.91 32.20
CA ILE A 312 -34.21 -45.65 32.24
C ILE A 312 -34.71 -44.74 33.37
N GLY A 313 -36.02 -44.49 33.44
CA GLY A 313 -36.62 -43.62 34.46
C GLY A 313 -35.92 -42.26 34.52
N ASN A 314 -35.51 -41.84 35.74
CA ASN A 314 -34.80 -40.59 35.99
C ASN A 314 -33.27 -40.70 35.89
N SER A 315 -32.74 -41.83 35.40
CA SER A 315 -31.28 -42.03 35.28
C SER A 315 -30.71 -41.25 34.10
N ALA A 316 -29.45 -40.82 34.21
CA ALA A 316 -28.73 -40.22 33.08
C ALA A 316 -28.69 -41.17 31.87
N PHE A 317 -29.02 -40.65 30.70
CA PHE A 317 -29.14 -41.41 29.46
C PHE A 317 -28.38 -40.73 28.30
N ALA A 318 -28.07 -41.52 27.28
CA ALA A 318 -27.55 -41.06 25.99
C ALA A 318 -28.47 -41.54 24.87
N ARG A 319 -28.58 -40.74 23.81
CA ARG A 319 -29.38 -41.04 22.62
C ARG A 319 -28.50 -41.00 21.38
N TYR A 320 -28.53 -42.06 20.59
CA TYR A 320 -27.83 -42.12 19.31
C TYR A 320 -28.69 -41.53 18.17
N PRO A 321 -28.08 -41.09 17.05
CA PRO A 321 -28.79 -40.54 15.89
C PRO A 321 -29.87 -41.49 15.32
N ASN A 322 -29.68 -42.81 15.40
CA ASN A 322 -30.64 -43.83 15.01
C ASN A 322 -31.85 -43.98 15.96
N GLY A 323 -31.94 -43.16 17.02
CA GLY A 323 -33.06 -43.16 17.96
C GLY A 323 -32.93 -44.14 19.13
N VAL A 324 -31.88 -44.95 19.17
CA VAL A 324 -31.60 -45.86 20.30
C VAL A 324 -31.24 -45.06 21.55
N VAL A 325 -31.85 -45.42 22.67
CA VAL A 325 -31.58 -44.82 23.99
C VAL A 325 -30.90 -45.84 24.89
N VAL A 326 -29.83 -45.42 25.53
CA VAL A 326 -29.07 -46.23 26.48
C VAL A 326 -28.81 -45.43 27.77
N HIS A 327 -28.54 -46.12 28.88
CA HIS A 327 -27.97 -45.44 30.05
C HIS A 327 -26.63 -44.81 29.67
N TYR A 328 -26.28 -43.69 30.30
CA TYR A 328 -25.02 -43.00 30.03
C TYR A 328 -23.80 -43.93 30.19
N PHE A 329 -23.80 -44.78 31.21
CA PHE A 329 -22.74 -45.77 31.44
C PHE A 329 -22.70 -46.90 30.39
N CYS A 330 -23.80 -47.16 29.67
CA CYS A 330 -23.85 -48.14 28.59
C CYS A 330 -23.40 -47.55 27.24
N CYS A 331 -23.19 -46.24 27.15
CA CYS A 331 -22.62 -45.56 26.00
C CYS A 331 -21.08 -45.62 26.10
N LYS A 332 -20.48 -46.67 25.54
CA LYS A 332 -19.01 -46.86 25.53
C LYS A 332 -18.33 -46.01 24.46
N ASP A 333 -18.95 -45.94 23.29
CA ASP A 333 -18.51 -45.10 22.16
C ASP A 333 -19.69 -44.22 21.73
N ARG A 334 -19.44 -42.93 21.53
CA ARG A 334 -20.45 -41.95 21.12
C ARG A 334 -20.74 -42.00 19.62
N ALA A 335 -19.81 -42.52 18.81
CA ALA A 335 -19.94 -42.60 17.36
C ALA A 335 -20.57 -43.91 16.89
N VAL A 336 -20.49 -44.98 17.69
CA VAL A 336 -20.97 -46.33 17.32
C VAL A 336 -22.11 -46.76 18.23
N CYS A 337 -23.26 -47.10 17.65
CA CYS A 337 -24.41 -47.57 18.41
C CYS A 337 -24.18 -49.03 18.86
N PRO A 338 -24.24 -49.34 20.17
CA PRO A 338 -23.92 -50.67 20.71
C PRO A 338 -24.96 -51.76 20.38
N THR A 339 -26.00 -51.42 19.63
CA THR A 339 -27.06 -52.35 19.20
C THR A 339 -27.13 -52.53 17.69
N GLU A 340 -26.25 -51.87 16.92
CA GLU A 340 -26.00 -52.15 15.51
C GLU A 340 -24.71 -52.96 15.40
N GLN A 341 -24.81 -54.26 15.71
CA GLN A 341 -23.88 -55.29 15.24
C GLN A 341 -24.70 -56.40 14.60
#